data_AF-A0A9D5G4H7-F1
#
_entry.id   AF-A0A9D5G4H7-F1
#
_cell.length_a   1.000
_cell.length_b   1.000
_cell.length_c   1.000
_cell.angle_alpha   90.00
_cell.angle_beta   90.00
_cell.angle_gamma   90.00
#
_symmetry.space_group_name_H-M   'P 1'
#
loop_
_entity.id
_entity.type
_entity.pdbx_description
1 polymer ?
#
loop_
_entity_poly.entity_id
_entity_poly.type
_entity_poly.pdbx_seq_one_letter_code
_entity_poly.pdbx_strand_id
1 'polypeptide(L)'
;MFSLSERNLQIMPEDAGLLASLFNRLIHRNDDDAIGIATRRLEFAMEKKRPEDRFIDGVIAAEAIFGSDGNSEVTYRVALRLAFALKVDDAQQRMRVFKFVKRAYAVRSSIVHGNRPSDRDVVDLDGSRVMLSQHMRVAEDLIRAAVREAVLTTEGPFRHEVWDEKILAVTPQLR
;
A
#
# COMPACT_ATOMS: atom_id res chain seq x y z
N MET A 1 3.87 1.49 -18.01
CA MET A 1 2.44 1.79 -18.24
C MET A 1 1.67 0.52 -17.93
N PHE A 2 1.16 0.37 -16.71
CA PHE A 2 0.45 -0.85 -16.29
C PHE A 2 -1.06 -0.65 -16.49
N SER A 3 -1.55 -0.94 -17.69
CA SER A 3 -2.99 -1.12 -17.93
C SER A 3 -3.37 -2.50 -17.42
N LEU A 4 -4.19 -2.56 -16.37
CA LEU A 4 -4.77 -3.79 -15.84
C LEU A 4 -6.25 -3.88 -16.27
N SER A 5 -6.49 -4.01 -17.58
CA SER A 5 -7.75 -4.57 -18.07
C SER A 5 -7.70 -6.08 -17.87
N GLU A 6 -8.63 -6.61 -17.07
CA GLU A 6 -8.99 -8.03 -16.95
C GLU A 6 -7.83 -9.01 -17.25
N ARG A 7 -6.90 -9.13 -16.30
CA ARG A 7 -6.00 -10.29 -16.30
C ARG A 7 -6.88 -11.52 -16.13
N ASN A 8 -6.84 -12.43 -17.11
CA ASN A 8 -7.21 -13.84 -16.90
C ASN A 8 -6.52 -14.30 -15.61
N LEU A 9 -7.28 -14.39 -14.52
CA LEU A 9 -6.80 -14.87 -13.22
C LEU A 9 -6.72 -16.39 -13.27
N GLN A 10 -5.85 -16.90 -14.13
CA GLN A 10 -5.52 -18.31 -14.15
C GLN A 10 -4.31 -18.49 -13.26
N ILE A 11 -4.50 -19.11 -12.10
CA ILE A 11 -3.42 -19.51 -11.20
C ILE A 11 -2.61 -20.59 -11.93
N MET A 12 -1.35 -20.32 -12.19
CA MET A 12 -0.47 -21.27 -12.84
C MET A 12 0.22 -22.17 -11.81
N PRO A 13 0.69 -23.37 -12.20
CA PRO A 13 1.44 -24.25 -11.30
C PRO A 13 2.63 -23.56 -10.62
N GLU A 14 3.31 -22.64 -11.31
CA GLU A 14 4.42 -21.84 -10.75
C GLU A 14 3.99 -20.88 -9.62
N ASP A 15 2.71 -20.47 -9.56
CA ASP A 15 2.20 -19.61 -8.50
C ASP A 15 2.00 -20.39 -7.18
N ALA A 16 1.94 -21.72 -7.23
CA ALA A 16 1.64 -22.56 -6.07
C ALA A 16 2.61 -22.34 -4.91
N GLY A 17 3.91 -22.16 -5.21
CA GLY A 17 4.93 -21.89 -4.19
C GLY A 17 4.74 -20.55 -3.48
N LEU A 18 4.40 -19.50 -4.23
CA LEU A 18 4.09 -18.19 -3.68
C LEU A 18 2.81 -18.23 -2.83
N LEU A 19 1.76 -18.90 -3.34
CA LEU A 19 0.49 -19.06 -2.63
C LEU A 19 0.67 -19.82 -1.32
N ALA A 20 1.40 -20.94 -1.33
CA ALA A 20 1.69 -21.70 -0.11
C ALA A 20 2.48 -20.86 0.90
N SER A 21 3.45 -20.07 0.43
CA SER A 21 4.24 -19.18 1.28
C SER A 21 3.39 -18.08 1.93
N LEU A 22 2.50 -17.45 1.16
CA LEU A 22 1.56 -16.44 1.69
C LEU A 22 0.60 -17.07 2.69
N PHE A 23 -0.02 -18.19 2.32
CA PHE A 23 -1.00 -18.88 3.16
C PHE A 23 -0.40 -19.29 4.51
N ASN A 24 0.78 -19.93 4.52
CA ASN A 24 1.46 -20.33 5.74
C ASN A 24 1.84 -19.14 6.64
N ARG A 25 2.16 -17.98 6.04
CA ARG A 25 2.48 -16.77 6.80
C ARG A 25 1.26 -16.07 7.38
N LEU A 26 0.08 -16.26 6.79
CA LEU A 26 -1.16 -15.61 7.19
C LEU A 26 -1.98 -16.47 8.17
N ILE A 27 -1.99 -17.79 8.04
CA ILE A 27 -2.84 -18.69 8.86
C ILE A 27 -2.54 -18.63 10.37
N HIS A 28 -1.35 -18.18 10.75
CA HIS A 28 -0.94 -18.06 12.15
C HIS A 28 -0.93 -16.61 12.67
N ARG A 29 -1.42 -15.65 11.88
CA ARG A 29 -1.49 -14.24 12.30
C ARG A 29 -2.72 -14.00 13.16
N ASN A 30 -2.57 -13.15 14.16
CA ASN A 30 -3.70 -12.66 14.94
C ASN A 30 -4.33 -11.48 14.17
N ASP A 31 -5.66 -11.44 14.13
CA ASP A 31 -6.44 -10.32 13.60
C ASP A 31 -6.07 -8.97 14.22
N ASP A 32 -5.58 -8.97 15.46
CA ASP A 32 -5.19 -7.76 16.20
C ASP A 32 -3.77 -7.28 15.88
N ASP A 33 -2.96 -8.07 15.16
CA ASP A 33 -1.64 -7.61 14.69
C ASP A 33 -1.76 -6.80 13.39
N ALA A 34 -0.78 -5.95 13.10
CA ALA A 34 -0.79 -5.07 11.94
C ALA A 34 -1.00 -5.80 10.59
N ILE A 35 -0.45 -7.02 10.45
CA ILE A 35 -0.62 -7.83 9.24
C ILE A 35 -2.04 -8.40 9.18
N GLY A 36 -2.58 -8.88 10.30
CA GLY A 36 -3.97 -9.31 10.42
C GLY A 36 -4.94 -8.20 10.05
N ILE A 37 -4.78 -7.01 10.64
CA ILE A 37 -5.59 -5.82 10.32
C ILE A 37 -5.50 -5.48 8.82
N ALA A 38 -4.28 -5.42 8.27
CA ALA A 38 -4.09 -5.08 6.87
C ALA A 38 -4.74 -6.10 5.92
N THR A 39 -4.58 -7.39 6.21
CA THR A 39 -5.16 -8.48 5.40
C THR A 39 -6.68 -8.41 5.42
N ARG A 40 -7.28 -8.33 6.61
CA ARG A 40 -8.73 -8.21 6.78
C ARG A 40 -9.32 -6.97 6.09
N ARG A 41 -8.61 -5.84 6.12
CA ARG A 41 -9.03 -4.62 5.40
C ARG A 41 -8.99 -4.81 3.89
N LEU A 42 -7.96 -5.48 3.37
CA LEU A 42 -7.89 -5.79 1.94
C LEU A 42 -8.96 -6.79 1.50
N GLU A 43 -9.38 -7.71 2.37
CA GLU A 43 -10.52 -8.61 2.17
C GLU A 43 -11.83 -7.81 2.08
N PHE A 44 -12.12 -6.95 3.06
CA PHE A 44 -13.30 -6.08 3.02
C PHE A 44 -13.33 -5.19 1.77
N ALA A 45 -12.18 -4.66 1.36
CA ALA A 45 -12.08 -3.89 0.12
C ALA A 45 -12.52 -4.72 -1.10
N MET A 46 -12.34 -6.04 -1.13
CA MET A 46 -12.78 -6.87 -2.27
C MET A 46 -14.30 -7.02 -2.35
N GLU A 47 -15.01 -6.93 -1.23
CA GLU A 47 -16.46 -7.09 -1.15
C GLU A 47 -17.22 -5.81 -1.51
N LYS A 48 -16.56 -4.65 -1.40
CA LYS A 48 -17.23 -3.35 -1.59
C LYS A 48 -17.37 -2.98 -3.07
N LYS A 49 -18.56 -2.46 -3.42
CA LYS A 49 -18.90 -2.02 -4.78
C LYS A 49 -18.37 -0.62 -5.11
N ARG A 50 -18.32 0.27 -4.12
CA ARG A 50 -17.94 1.68 -4.30
C ARG A 50 -16.41 1.82 -4.26
N PRO A 51 -15.79 2.40 -5.31
CA PRO A 51 -14.34 2.58 -5.36
C PRO A 51 -13.78 3.34 -4.16
N GLU A 52 -14.50 4.34 -3.66
CA GLU A 52 -14.07 5.16 -2.52
C GLU A 52 -13.95 4.31 -1.25
N ASP A 53 -14.91 3.41 -1.03
CA ASP A 53 -14.93 2.60 0.18
C ASP A 53 -13.87 1.48 0.14
N ARG A 54 -13.54 0.97 -1.06
CA ARG A 54 -12.41 0.05 -1.28
C ARG A 54 -11.09 0.75 -1.03
N PHE A 55 -10.95 1.94 -1.60
CA PHE A 55 -9.77 2.77 -1.47
C PHE A 55 -9.50 3.13 0.00
N ILE A 56 -10.55 3.48 0.76
CA ILE A 56 -10.44 3.75 2.20
C ILE A 56 -9.89 2.53 2.95
N ASP A 57 -10.43 1.33 2.73
CA ASP A 57 -9.91 0.13 3.39
C ASP A 57 -8.47 -0.18 2.99
N GLY A 58 -8.11 0.03 1.71
CA GLY A 58 -6.72 -0.06 1.26
C GLY A 58 -5.81 0.88 2.04
N VAL A 59 -6.19 2.15 2.20
CA VAL A 59 -5.39 3.13 2.96
C VAL A 59 -5.30 2.73 4.44
N ILE A 60 -6.36 2.20 5.04
CA ILE A 60 -6.31 1.66 6.42
C ILE A 60 -5.32 0.49 6.50
N ALA A 61 -5.30 -0.41 5.51
CA ALA A 61 -4.33 -1.50 5.46
C ALA A 61 -2.89 -0.96 5.38
N ALA A 62 -2.65 0.09 4.60
CA ALA A 62 -1.36 0.75 4.53
C ALA A 62 -0.97 1.40 5.87
N GLU A 63 -1.90 2.04 6.57
CA GLU A 63 -1.65 2.61 7.90
C GLU A 63 -1.31 1.56 8.94
N ALA A 64 -2.01 0.42 8.92
CA ALA A 64 -1.73 -0.69 9.80
C ALA A 64 -0.30 -1.19 9.65
N ILE A 65 0.26 -1.26 8.44
CA ILE A 65 1.64 -1.73 8.21
C ILE A 65 2.67 -0.62 8.40
N PHE A 66 2.41 0.57 7.87
CA PHE A 66 3.41 1.62 7.67
C PHE A 66 3.23 2.84 8.60
N GLY A 67 2.11 2.97 9.29
CA GLY A 67 1.73 4.19 10.01
C GLY A 67 2.41 4.41 11.36
N SER A 68 2.59 3.34 12.15
CA SER A 68 3.01 3.32 13.57
C SER A 68 2.26 4.26 14.51
N ASP A 69 2.08 3.82 15.77
CA ASP A 69 1.34 4.58 16.77
C ASP A 69 2.01 5.91 17.13
N GLY A 70 1.19 6.96 17.28
CA GLY A 70 1.52 8.08 18.16
C GLY A 70 2.12 9.36 17.56
N ASN A 71 2.02 9.67 16.26
CA ASN A 71 2.58 10.95 15.76
C ASN A 71 1.81 11.61 14.61
N SER A 72 1.86 12.94 14.58
CA SER A 72 1.31 13.91 13.60
C SER A 72 1.82 13.77 12.15
N GLU A 73 2.58 12.72 11.85
CA GLU A 73 3.27 12.50 10.57
C GLU A 73 2.91 11.17 9.88
N VAL A 74 1.77 10.55 10.23
CA VAL A 74 1.32 9.26 9.64
C VAL A 74 1.41 9.28 8.12
N THR A 75 0.94 10.35 7.47
CA THR A 75 1.00 10.51 6.01
C THR A 75 2.42 10.38 5.45
N TYR A 76 3.41 11.00 6.12
CA TYR A 76 4.79 10.98 5.68
C TYR A 76 5.38 9.57 5.82
N ARG A 77 5.20 8.94 6.99
CA ARG A 77 5.69 7.58 7.26
C ARG A 77 5.08 6.55 6.33
N VAL A 78 3.77 6.59 6.13
CA VAL A 78 3.08 5.70 5.18
C VAL A 78 3.66 5.86 3.79
N ALA A 79 3.75 7.10 3.27
CA ALA A 79 4.28 7.34 1.94
C ALA A 79 5.74 6.89 1.79
N LEU A 80 6.59 7.16 2.79
CA LEU A 80 8.00 6.81 2.77
C LEU A 80 8.18 5.29 2.80
N ARG A 81 7.64 4.64 3.83
CA ARG A 81 7.83 3.19 4.05
C ARG A 81 7.19 2.37 2.93
N LEU A 82 6.02 2.78 2.41
CA LEU A 82 5.40 2.14 1.25
C LEU A 82 6.29 2.24 0.00
N ALA A 83 6.85 3.41 -0.28
CA ALA A 83 7.75 3.59 -1.43
C ALA A 83 9.04 2.74 -1.33
N PHE A 84 9.53 2.50 -0.11
CA PHE A 84 10.65 1.58 0.12
C PHE A 84 10.25 0.11 0.03
N ALA A 85 9.07 -0.27 0.55
CA ALA A 85 8.56 -1.62 0.49
C ALA A 85 8.41 -2.16 -0.94
N LEU A 86 8.11 -1.28 -1.90
CA LEU A 86 7.98 -1.64 -3.31
C LEU A 86 9.32 -1.91 -4.03
N LYS A 87 10.46 -1.87 -3.32
CA LYS A 87 11.81 -2.21 -3.84
C LYS A 87 12.13 -1.53 -5.19
N VAL A 88 11.68 -0.30 -5.35
CA VAL A 88 11.97 0.50 -6.54
C VAL A 88 13.44 0.87 -6.55
N ASP A 89 14.25 0.41 -7.50
CA ASP A 89 15.70 0.64 -7.49
C ASP A 89 16.07 2.11 -7.80
N ASP A 90 15.29 2.76 -8.66
CA ASP A 90 15.52 4.16 -9.04
C ASP A 90 14.98 5.14 -7.99
N ALA A 91 15.87 6.01 -7.47
CA ALA A 91 15.53 7.06 -6.53
C ALA A 91 14.44 8.01 -7.07
N GLN A 92 14.42 8.30 -8.37
CA GLN A 92 13.39 9.16 -8.97
C GLN A 92 12.04 8.48 -9.03
N GLN A 93 11.98 7.19 -9.39
CA GLN A 93 10.75 6.40 -9.28
C GLN A 93 10.27 6.29 -7.83
N ARG A 94 11.16 6.06 -6.85
CA ARG A 94 10.79 6.02 -5.43
C ARG A 94 10.18 7.34 -4.97
N MET A 95 10.77 8.46 -5.38
CA MET A 95 10.24 9.81 -5.12
C MET A 95 8.87 10.03 -5.77
N ARG A 96 8.64 9.50 -6.99
CA ARG A 96 7.32 9.56 -7.64
C ARG A 96 6.27 8.79 -6.85
N VAL A 97 6.57 7.57 -6.42
CA VAL A 97 5.69 6.76 -5.56
C VAL A 97 5.39 7.48 -4.25
N PHE A 98 6.41 8.02 -3.59
CA PHE A 98 6.23 8.79 -2.35
C PHE A 98 5.25 9.96 -2.53
N LYS A 99 5.46 10.80 -3.56
CA LYS A 99 4.57 11.93 -3.86
C LYS A 99 3.15 11.47 -4.19
N PHE A 100 3.04 10.41 -4.96
CA PHE A 100 1.75 9.82 -5.33
C PHE A 100 0.96 9.35 -4.10
N VAL A 101 1.60 8.59 -3.20
CA VAL A 101 0.97 8.08 -1.98
C VAL A 101 0.54 9.20 -1.04
N LYS A 102 1.34 10.27 -0.91
CA LYS A 102 0.92 11.46 -0.15
C LYS A 102 -0.36 12.09 -0.71
N ARG A 103 -0.50 12.12 -2.04
CA ARG A 103 -1.71 12.67 -2.69
C ARG A 103 -2.90 11.72 -2.52
N ALA A 104 -2.69 10.41 -2.62
CA ALA A 104 -3.71 9.42 -2.31
C ALA A 104 -4.21 9.58 -0.85
N TYR A 105 -3.32 9.79 0.11
CA TYR A 105 -3.71 10.04 1.49
C TYR A 105 -4.56 11.32 1.64
N ALA A 106 -4.21 12.39 0.93
CA ALA A 106 -5.00 13.62 0.92
C ALA A 106 -6.40 13.40 0.32
N VAL A 107 -6.49 12.62 -0.76
CA VAL A 107 -7.77 12.18 -1.34
C VAL A 107 -8.60 11.41 -0.31
N ARG A 108 -8.00 10.43 0.38
CA ARG A 108 -8.69 9.67 1.43
C ARG A 108 -9.19 10.57 2.54
N SER A 109 -8.34 11.47 3.03
CA SER A 109 -8.69 12.43 4.09
C SER A 109 -9.89 13.28 3.70
N SER A 110 -9.90 13.79 2.46
CA SER A 110 -11.03 14.54 1.90
C SER A 110 -12.33 13.72 1.89
N ILE A 111 -12.28 12.47 1.40
CA ILE A 111 -13.46 11.58 1.32
C ILE A 111 -14.05 11.30 2.70
N VAL A 112 -13.23 10.95 3.70
CA VAL A 112 -13.74 10.59 5.04
C VAL A 112 -14.36 11.78 5.79
N HIS A 113 -14.00 13.02 5.40
CA HIS A 113 -14.64 14.23 5.89
C HIS A 113 -15.89 14.64 5.07
N GLY A 114 -16.35 13.80 4.14
CA GLY A 114 -17.55 14.03 3.34
C GLY A 114 -17.35 14.96 2.15
N ASN A 115 -16.10 15.37 1.86
CA ASN A 115 -15.80 16.18 0.69
C ASN A 115 -15.73 15.30 -0.57
N ARG A 116 -15.98 15.91 -1.74
CA ARG A 116 -15.80 15.25 -3.04
C ARG A 116 -14.50 15.72 -3.68
N PRO A 117 -13.44 14.89 -3.72
CA PRO A 117 -12.22 15.24 -4.44
C PRO A 117 -12.52 15.49 -5.92
N SER A 118 -11.91 16.53 -6.48
CA SER A 118 -12.06 16.87 -7.89
C SER A 118 -11.15 15.99 -8.74
N ASP A 119 -11.67 15.49 -9.86
CA ASP A 119 -10.88 14.80 -10.90
C ASP A 119 -9.75 15.69 -11.45
N ARG A 120 -9.86 17.01 -11.33
CA ARG A 120 -8.85 17.96 -11.85
C ARG A 120 -7.61 18.04 -10.97
N ASP A 121 -7.67 17.50 -9.77
CA ASP A 121 -6.66 17.64 -8.74
C ASP A 121 -5.94 16.31 -8.46
N VAL A 122 -5.96 15.33 -9.35
CA VAL A 122 -5.19 14.10 -9.16
C VAL A 122 -4.33 13.78 -10.37
N VAL A 123 -3.21 13.11 -10.11
CA VAL A 123 -2.22 12.74 -11.10
C VAL A 123 -1.81 11.28 -10.95
N ASP A 124 -1.34 10.68 -12.03
CA ASP A 124 -0.70 9.37 -12.03
C ASP A 124 0.75 9.46 -11.53
N LEU A 125 1.44 8.32 -11.45
CA LEU A 125 2.84 8.21 -11.04
C LEU A 125 3.80 9.03 -11.93
N ASP A 126 3.48 9.22 -13.20
CA ASP A 126 4.26 10.04 -14.13
C ASP A 126 3.93 11.54 -14.06
N GLY A 127 2.96 11.93 -13.23
CA GLY A 127 2.50 13.32 -13.07
C GLY A 127 1.44 13.76 -14.07
N SER A 128 1.02 12.89 -15.00
CA SER A 128 -0.10 13.18 -15.90
C SER A 128 -1.42 13.26 -15.13
N ARG A 129 -2.34 14.13 -15.57
CA ARG A 129 -3.69 14.23 -14.97
C ARG A 129 -4.51 13.00 -15.31
N VAL A 130 -5.24 12.48 -14.33
CA VAL A 130 -6.08 11.28 -14.47
C VAL A 130 -7.41 11.46 -13.75
N MET A 131 -8.37 10.58 -13.99
CA MET A 131 -9.61 10.53 -13.21
C MET A 131 -9.34 10.07 -11.78
N LEU A 132 -10.16 10.52 -10.83
CA LEU A 132 -10.10 10.10 -9.42
C LEU A 132 -10.17 8.58 -9.28
N SER A 133 -11.03 7.93 -10.07
CA SER A 133 -11.17 6.47 -10.09
C SER A 133 -9.88 5.75 -10.51
N GLN A 134 -9.12 6.31 -11.46
CA GLN A 134 -7.82 5.77 -11.86
C GLN A 134 -6.77 6.00 -10.77
N HIS A 135 -6.73 7.19 -10.18
CA HIS A 135 -5.82 7.49 -9.08
C HIS A 135 -6.04 6.54 -7.88
N MET A 136 -7.30 6.34 -7.47
CA MET A 136 -7.65 5.40 -6.40
C MET A 136 -7.26 3.97 -6.74
N ARG A 137 -7.51 3.52 -7.99
CA ARG A 137 -7.13 2.18 -8.44
C ARG A 137 -5.61 1.95 -8.38
N VAL A 138 -4.82 2.89 -8.91
CA VAL A 138 -3.34 2.79 -8.87
C VAL A 138 -2.85 2.81 -7.43
N ALA A 139 -3.47 3.62 -6.54
CA ALA A 139 -3.14 3.61 -5.12
C ALA A 139 -3.46 2.26 -4.46
N GLU A 140 -4.63 1.68 -4.72
CA GLU A 140 -4.99 0.34 -4.25
C GLU A 140 -3.98 -0.72 -4.72
N ASP A 141 -3.56 -0.69 -5.99
CA ASP A 141 -2.58 -1.63 -6.55
C ASP A 141 -1.21 -1.53 -5.86
N LEU A 142 -0.73 -0.29 -5.64
CA LEU A 142 0.53 -0.05 -4.93
C LEU A 142 0.46 -0.50 -3.47
N ILE A 143 -0.66 -0.24 -2.80
CA ILE A 143 -0.90 -0.67 -1.42
C ILE A 143 -0.90 -2.19 -1.34
N ARG A 144 -1.65 -2.90 -2.21
CA ARG A 144 -1.68 -4.37 -2.23
C ARG A 144 -0.29 -4.95 -2.47
N ALA A 145 0.48 -4.39 -3.40
CA ALA A 145 1.84 -4.83 -3.68
C ALA A 145 2.76 -4.62 -2.47
N ALA A 146 2.67 -3.48 -1.79
CA ALA A 146 3.49 -3.17 -0.62
C ALA A 146 3.11 -4.00 0.62
N VAL A 147 1.82 -4.21 0.88
CA VAL A 147 1.35 -5.09 1.96
C VAL A 147 1.76 -6.54 1.68
N ARG A 148 1.68 -7.01 0.43
CA ARG A 148 2.20 -8.33 0.07
C ARG A 148 3.69 -8.48 0.39
N GLU A 149 4.50 -7.46 0.07
CA GLU A 149 5.93 -7.46 0.46
C GLU A 149 6.13 -7.47 1.97
N ALA A 150 5.32 -6.72 2.72
CA ALA A 150 5.33 -6.77 4.18
C ALA A 150 5.06 -8.20 4.70
N VAL A 151 4.03 -8.86 4.18
CA VAL A 151 3.69 -10.25 4.55
C VAL A 151 4.84 -11.20 4.23
N LEU A 152 5.41 -11.11 3.03
CA LEU A 152 6.46 -12.02 2.57
C LEU A 152 7.79 -11.85 3.32
N THR A 153 8.10 -10.62 3.75
CA THR A 153 9.38 -10.31 4.39
C THR A 153 9.34 -10.19 5.91
N THR A 154 8.16 -10.29 6.52
CA THR A 154 8.04 -10.33 7.98
C THR A 154 8.24 -11.76 8.48
N GLU A 155 9.25 -11.93 9.31
CA GLU A 155 9.50 -13.14 10.09
C GLU A 155 9.16 -12.86 11.56
N GLY A 156 8.42 -13.76 12.21
CA GLY A 156 7.98 -13.58 13.59
C GLY A 156 6.96 -12.44 13.79
N PRO A 157 6.83 -11.89 15.02
CA PRO A 157 5.92 -10.79 15.32
C PRO A 157 6.24 -9.53 14.51
N PHE A 158 5.19 -8.86 14.01
CA PHE A 158 5.38 -7.64 13.22
C PHE A 158 5.82 -6.47 14.10
N ARG A 159 6.75 -5.66 13.59
CA ARG A 159 7.27 -4.44 14.23
C ARG A 159 7.40 -3.33 13.18
N HIS A 160 6.99 -2.11 13.49
CA HIS A 160 7.06 -1.01 12.52
C HIS A 160 8.49 -0.54 12.24
N GLU A 161 9.38 -0.71 13.21
CA GLU A 161 10.79 -0.27 13.17
C GLU A 161 11.57 -0.97 12.06
N VAL A 162 11.11 -2.16 11.61
CA VAL A 162 11.71 -2.90 10.50
C VAL A 162 11.79 -2.06 9.23
N TRP A 163 10.84 -1.14 9.02
CA TRP A 163 10.85 -0.28 7.85
C TRP A 163 11.94 0.77 7.93
N ASP A 164 12.16 1.32 9.11
CA ASP A 164 13.18 2.35 9.34
C ASP A 164 14.58 1.73 9.24
N GLU A 165 14.76 0.52 9.80
CA GLU A 165 15.96 -0.30 9.62
C GLU A 165 16.25 -0.57 8.13
N LYS A 166 15.23 -0.97 7.36
CA LYS A 166 15.36 -1.20 5.91
C LYS A 166 15.73 0.09 5.17
N ILE A 167 15.11 1.22 5.48
CA ILE A 167 15.40 2.52 4.86
C ILE A 167 16.85 2.95 5.13
N LEU A 168 17.32 2.82 6.38
CA LEU A 168 18.69 3.17 6.77
C LEU A 168 19.73 2.26 6.13
N ALA A 169 19.41 0.98 5.89
CA ALA A 169 20.34 0.04 5.26
C ALA A 169 20.67 0.40 3.80
N VAL A 170 19.70 0.93 3.04
CA VAL A 170 19.89 1.38 1.65
C VAL A 170 20.32 2.85 1.52
N THR A 171 20.44 3.58 2.64
CA THR A 171 20.87 4.98 2.65
C THR A 171 22.06 5.19 3.61
N PRO A 172 23.26 4.66 3.31
CA PRO A 172 24.38 4.65 4.25
C PRO A 172 24.85 6.04 4.70
N GLN A 173 24.51 7.08 3.94
CA GLN A 173 24.89 8.47 4.18
C GLN A 173 24.09 9.15 5.30
N LEU A 174 23.09 8.47 5.88
CA LEU A 174 22.23 8.98 6.96
C LEU A 174 22.59 8.40 8.35
N ARG A 175 23.74 7.72 8.47
CA ARG A 175 24.28 7.20 9.74
C ARG A 175 25.22 8.20 10.39
#